data_AF-A0A842RWA8-F1
#
_entry.id   AF-A0A842RWA8-F1
#
_cell.length_a   1.000
_cell.length_b   1.000
_cell.length_c   1.000
_cell.angle_alpha   90.00
_cell.angle_beta   90.00
_cell.angle_gamma   90.00
#
_symmetry.space_group_name_H-M   'P 1'
#
loop_
_entity.id
_entity.type
_entity.pdbx_description
1 polymer ?
#
loop_
_entity_poly.entity_id
_entity_poly.type
_entity_poly.pdbx_seq_one_letter_code
_entity_poly.pdbx_strand_id
1 'polypeptide(L)'
;MLKKRSSKKTIIALAFLIILVATLALLLPLVIDYDVSKTLEQFTPPLMIIMALQISVPVFLIFSFFLKKKFKNLARLYGFSILFSLFAFYFYVPYIPIYLSPNHPDPNWNHGSVVHILPAASHDRFLIKTSFKTPVQNPRLNVSGTLINGTMMDTRGYFWGFDVQGLSSNTSYVMQLLDNIDDSLCDPWPLKTFPNPEADTEHLRLVVFTGSGGHDACRNWYGMGQMPLALRQKLINKAMEFQPDAVIGTGDQIYYDIKYGKTPQNLGQSRRAIQFNGRFDPSIGVLGTPNEGVLKKAVDCQISYLYGSALRSTPTYFILDDHDYFANDEANAEDSLGLEMLLVWNSPFSEKGISFPPEDFLMELGRTAQKMYLPEFLPDSNRPIDLPDTNLPNNFENTSECFGTLRYGNLVEGLLYDVRRYVTGDYLNVSAVNASFIPDKAEQWLKNRMESEDTDYIINISPISYGWSAGKWLSWYPDVKTKINGQPALTTDIEKYAWQEGWFKQHNRILNYSYNMENATDLFLCGDMHTQTAGFIKESGDLNFTDNPVPSVLVGSLGANGGSYPSGGLRGIEAAPPVDLIVEEDLPSYEKSGFVVVDIFKSNITVNFYGWRLSIDPIEQIDSLTSHHTFVVQR
;
A
#
# COMPACT_ATOMS: atom_id res chain seq x y z
N MET A 1 7.35 41.45 -64.32
CA MET A 1 8.23 40.27 -64.29
C MET A 1 8.93 40.23 -62.92
N LEU A 2 8.25 39.67 -61.91
CA LEU A 2 8.72 39.53 -60.53
C LEU A 2 9.36 38.14 -60.38
N LYS A 3 10.68 38.07 -60.18
CA LYS A 3 11.33 36.85 -59.67
C LYS A 3 11.89 37.16 -58.28
N LYS A 4 11.01 36.99 -57.28
CA LYS A 4 11.32 37.10 -55.85
C LYS A 4 12.29 35.96 -55.52
N ARG A 5 13.58 36.27 -55.43
CA ARG A 5 14.61 35.36 -54.90
C ARG A 5 14.27 35.15 -53.41
N SER A 6 13.52 34.10 -53.10
CA SER A 6 13.44 33.58 -51.73
C SER A 6 14.88 33.31 -51.29
N SER A 7 15.35 34.03 -50.27
CA SER A 7 16.74 33.92 -49.86
C SER A 7 16.98 32.50 -49.35
N LYS A 8 18.17 31.93 -49.59
CA LYS A 8 18.60 30.66 -48.98
C LYS A 8 18.30 30.60 -47.47
N LYS A 9 18.26 31.75 -46.77
CA LYS A 9 17.88 31.86 -45.34
C LYS A 9 16.40 31.54 -45.08
N THR A 10 15.51 31.95 -45.98
CA THR A 10 14.07 31.65 -45.90
C THR A 10 13.84 30.18 -46.19
N ILE A 11 14.56 29.59 -47.17
CA ILE A 11 14.46 28.16 -47.49
C ILE A 11 15.02 27.29 -46.36
N ILE A 12 16.12 27.69 -45.72
CA ILE A 12 16.70 26.96 -44.58
C ILE A 12 15.84 27.11 -43.32
N ALA A 13 15.31 28.31 -43.04
CA ALA A 13 14.38 28.51 -41.93
C ALA A 13 13.06 27.75 -42.13
N LEU A 14 12.56 27.70 -43.37
CA LEU A 14 11.37 26.92 -43.72
C LEU A 14 11.66 25.41 -43.65
N ALA A 15 12.84 24.96 -44.10
CA ALA A 15 13.27 23.58 -43.92
C ALA A 15 13.44 23.22 -42.43
N PHE A 16 13.85 24.17 -41.59
CA PHE A 16 13.96 23.99 -40.13
C PHE A 16 12.60 23.96 -39.44
N LEU A 17 11.65 24.80 -39.88
CA LEU A 17 10.26 24.74 -39.43
C LEU A 17 9.62 23.43 -39.89
N ILE A 18 9.91 22.97 -41.11
CA ILE A 18 9.45 21.68 -41.66
C ILE A 18 10.10 20.52 -40.91
N ILE A 19 11.38 20.58 -40.54
CA ILE A 19 12.01 19.52 -39.72
C ILE A 19 11.48 19.56 -38.30
N LEU A 20 11.33 20.71 -37.66
CA LEU A 20 10.75 20.81 -36.32
C LEU A 20 9.30 20.30 -36.30
N VAL A 21 8.50 20.72 -37.29
CA VAL A 21 7.12 20.25 -37.49
C VAL A 21 7.12 18.78 -37.91
N ALA A 22 8.08 18.28 -38.69
CA ALA A 22 8.17 16.87 -39.06
C ALA A 22 8.67 16.00 -37.91
N THR A 23 9.52 16.49 -37.01
CA THR A 23 9.94 15.79 -35.79
C THR A 23 8.80 15.78 -34.77
N LEU A 24 8.09 16.91 -34.60
CA LEU A 24 6.82 16.96 -33.85
C LEU A 24 5.76 16.06 -34.49
N ALA A 25 5.68 16.00 -35.83
CA ALA A 25 4.78 15.17 -36.63
C ALA A 25 5.27 13.71 -36.86
N LEU A 26 6.48 13.36 -36.43
CA LEU A 26 7.04 11.98 -36.39
C LEU A 26 6.94 11.43 -34.96
N LEU A 27 7.02 12.32 -33.97
CA LEU A 27 6.56 12.07 -32.61
C LEU A 27 5.04 11.96 -32.56
N LEU A 28 4.30 12.69 -33.40
CA LEU A 28 2.84 12.63 -33.42
C LEU A 28 2.33 11.20 -33.72
N PRO A 29 2.81 10.41 -34.71
CA PRO A 29 2.39 9.01 -34.91
C PRO A 29 2.77 8.04 -33.78
N LEU A 30 3.86 8.30 -33.05
CA LEU A 30 4.14 7.63 -31.76
C LEU A 30 3.16 8.04 -30.65
N VAL A 31 2.34 9.04 -30.93
CA VAL A 31 1.41 9.75 -30.06
C VAL A 31 -0.02 9.79 -30.65
N ILE A 32 -0.32 9.24 -31.84
CA ILE A 32 -1.62 9.45 -32.55
C ILE A 32 -2.61 8.31 -32.23
N ASP A 33 -2.13 7.13 -31.87
CA ASP A 33 -2.94 6.14 -31.11
C ASP A 33 -2.85 6.38 -29.60
N TYR A 34 -2.19 7.45 -29.20
CA TYR A 34 -1.91 7.76 -27.80
C TYR A 34 -2.73 8.98 -27.42
N ASP A 35 -3.55 8.84 -26.40
CA ASP A 35 -4.27 9.99 -25.87
C ASP A 35 -3.24 10.94 -25.22
N VAL A 36 -2.89 12.00 -25.95
CA VAL A 36 -1.95 13.04 -25.50
C VAL A 36 -2.42 13.62 -24.16
N SER A 37 -3.73 13.65 -23.88
CA SER A 37 -4.22 14.07 -22.57
C SER A 37 -3.91 13.06 -21.47
N LYS A 38 -4.06 11.75 -21.69
CA LYS A 38 -3.59 10.71 -20.74
C LYS A 38 -2.08 10.74 -20.51
N THR A 39 -1.28 11.07 -21.52
CA THR A 39 0.17 11.25 -21.34
C THR A 39 0.48 12.52 -20.58
N LEU A 40 -0.15 13.65 -20.93
CA LEU A 40 0.03 14.91 -20.21
C LEU A 40 -0.48 14.81 -18.77
N GLU A 41 -1.45 13.94 -18.48
CA GLU A 41 -1.86 13.56 -17.12
C GLU A 41 -0.77 12.78 -16.35
N GLN A 42 0.05 11.99 -17.06
CA GLN A 42 1.18 11.24 -16.48
C GLN A 42 2.43 12.10 -16.24
N PHE A 43 2.60 13.20 -16.98
CA PHE A 43 3.78 14.06 -16.92
C PHE A 43 3.44 15.44 -16.35
N THR A 44 3.94 15.75 -15.15
CA THR A 44 3.78 17.10 -14.59
C THR A 44 4.54 18.14 -15.45
N PRO A 45 4.06 19.39 -15.59
CA PRO A 45 4.74 20.43 -16.36
C PRO A 45 6.24 20.62 -16.03
N PRO A 46 6.69 20.49 -14.76
CA PRO A 46 8.11 20.50 -14.43
C PRO A 46 8.93 19.41 -15.13
N LEU A 47 8.39 18.18 -15.26
CA LEU A 47 9.08 17.07 -15.90
C LEU A 47 9.31 17.34 -17.40
N MET A 48 8.29 17.83 -18.10
CA MET A 48 8.40 18.20 -19.52
C MET A 48 9.47 19.28 -19.77
N ILE A 49 9.55 20.28 -18.88
CA ILE A 49 10.54 21.35 -18.98
C ILE A 49 11.95 20.77 -18.87
N ILE A 50 12.20 19.90 -17.89
CA ILE A 50 13.53 19.30 -17.71
C ILE A 50 13.88 18.37 -18.88
N MET A 51 12.95 17.54 -19.36
CA MET A 51 13.18 16.71 -20.53
C MET A 51 13.51 17.56 -21.77
N ALA A 52 12.79 18.65 -22.00
CA ALA A 52 13.08 19.58 -23.08
C ALA A 52 14.47 20.22 -22.94
N LEU A 53 14.86 20.61 -21.72
CA LEU A 53 16.21 21.12 -21.44
C LEU A 53 17.29 20.06 -21.69
N GLN A 54 17.09 18.82 -21.23
CA GLN A 54 18.02 17.70 -21.48
C GLN A 54 18.23 17.47 -22.98
N ILE A 55 17.14 17.42 -23.77
CA ILE A 55 17.19 17.23 -25.22
C ILE A 55 17.82 18.44 -25.93
N SER A 56 17.64 19.65 -25.41
CA SER A 56 18.21 20.86 -26.01
C SER A 56 19.74 20.91 -25.96
N VAL A 57 20.37 20.28 -24.96
CA VAL A 57 21.84 20.27 -24.80
C VAL A 57 22.54 19.67 -26.03
N PRO A 58 22.28 18.40 -26.44
CA PRO A 58 22.91 17.84 -27.62
C PRO A 58 22.53 18.62 -28.88
N VAL A 59 21.30 19.14 -28.99
CA VAL A 59 20.88 19.98 -30.12
C VAL A 59 21.78 21.21 -30.25
N PHE A 60 21.97 21.98 -29.17
CA PHE A 60 22.83 23.17 -29.19
C PHE A 60 24.31 22.83 -29.48
N LEU A 61 24.83 21.76 -28.87
CA LEU A 61 26.23 21.35 -29.03
C LEU A 61 26.53 20.82 -30.43
N ILE A 62 25.67 19.95 -30.98
CA ILE A 62 25.82 19.40 -32.33
C ILE A 62 25.57 20.48 -33.38
N PHE A 63 24.52 21.29 -33.23
CA PHE A 63 24.20 22.35 -34.19
C PHE A 63 25.29 23.43 -34.25
N SER A 64 26.04 23.63 -33.16
CA SER A 64 27.16 24.58 -33.13
C SER A 64 28.24 24.31 -34.19
N PHE A 65 28.37 23.07 -34.68
CA PHE A 65 29.32 22.73 -35.75
C PHE A 65 28.94 23.33 -37.11
N PHE A 66 27.66 23.64 -37.34
CA PHE A 66 27.14 24.18 -38.59
C PHE A 66 26.95 25.71 -38.57
N LEU A 67 27.27 26.36 -37.44
CA LEU A 67 27.09 27.80 -37.24
C LEU A 67 28.37 28.61 -37.53
N LYS A 68 28.18 29.85 -37.98
CA LYS A 68 29.28 30.84 -38.07
C LYS A 68 29.88 31.10 -36.69
N LYS A 69 31.19 31.42 -36.61
CA LYS A 69 31.97 31.59 -35.36
C LYS A 69 31.23 32.34 -34.24
N LYS A 70 30.58 33.47 -34.54
CA LYS A 70 29.81 34.26 -33.56
C LYS A 70 28.65 33.45 -32.93
N PHE A 71 27.88 32.74 -33.75
CA PHE A 71 26.72 31.96 -33.30
C PHE A 71 27.12 30.58 -32.76
N LYS A 72 28.24 30.01 -33.23
CA LYS A 72 28.83 28.76 -32.70
C LYS A 72 29.18 28.89 -31.22
N ASN A 73 29.92 29.94 -30.86
CA ASN A 73 30.32 30.16 -29.46
C ASN A 73 29.10 30.39 -28.57
N LEU A 74 28.11 31.13 -29.07
CA LEU A 74 26.87 31.39 -28.36
C LEU A 74 26.04 30.11 -28.14
N ALA A 75 25.86 29.28 -29.18
CA ALA A 75 25.15 28.00 -29.07
C ALA A 75 25.84 27.05 -28.08
N ARG A 76 27.18 26.98 -28.11
CA ARG A 76 27.95 26.19 -27.13
C ARG A 76 27.78 26.72 -25.72
N LEU A 77 27.86 28.04 -25.54
CA LEU A 77 27.66 28.67 -24.24
C LEU A 77 26.28 28.29 -23.67
N TYR A 78 25.21 28.42 -24.46
CA TYR A 78 23.86 28.00 -24.02
C TYR A 78 23.79 26.51 -23.70
N GLY A 79 24.33 25.63 -24.55
CA GLY A 79 24.35 24.20 -24.29
C GLY A 79 25.08 23.83 -22.99
N PHE A 80 26.25 24.43 -22.75
CA PHE A 80 27.00 24.22 -21.51
C PHE A 80 26.34 24.85 -20.28
N SER A 81 25.71 26.02 -20.41
CA SER A 81 24.94 26.63 -19.32
C SER A 81 23.76 25.75 -18.92
N ILE A 82 22.99 25.24 -19.88
CA ILE A 82 21.87 24.33 -19.60
C ILE A 82 22.39 23.05 -18.95
N LEU A 83 23.46 22.45 -19.48
CA LEU A 83 24.08 21.25 -18.89
C LEU A 83 24.53 21.49 -17.45
N PHE A 84 25.18 22.63 -17.17
CA PHE A 84 25.61 23.00 -15.82
C PHE A 84 24.41 23.19 -14.88
N SER A 85 23.34 23.84 -15.34
CA SER A 85 22.10 23.98 -14.56
C SER A 85 21.44 22.65 -14.27
N LEU A 86 21.36 21.73 -15.24
CA LEU A 86 20.84 20.38 -15.04
C LEU A 86 21.70 19.59 -14.06
N PHE A 87 23.02 19.70 -14.15
CA PHE A 87 23.95 19.08 -13.21
C PHE A 87 23.74 19.64 -11.79
N ALA A 88 23.72 20.97 -11.64
CA ALA A 88 23.45 21.60 -10.35
C ALA A 88 22.10 21.17 -9.76
N PHE A 89 21.04 21.12 -10.57
CA PHE A 89 19.72 20.66 -10.14
C PHE A 89 19.74 19.17 -9.73
N TYR A 90 20.41 18.30 -10.50
CA TYR A 90 20.59 16.88 -10.16
C TYR A 90 21.25 16.67 -8.79
N PHE A 91 22.21 17.52 -8.39
CA PHE A 91 22.80 17.48 -7.04
C PHE A 91 21.94 18.13 -5.98
N TYR A 92 21.08 19.08 -6.35
CA TYR A 92 20.17 19.76 -5.43
C TYR A 92 18.96 18.90 -5.03
N VAL A 93 18.41 18.09 -5.96
CA VAL A 93 17.18 17.30 -5.75
C VAL A 93 17.15 16.51 -4.43
N PRO A 94 18.21 15.77 -4.02
CA PRO A 94 18.21 15.04 -2.76
C PRO A 94 18.11 15.91 -1.50
N TYR A 95 18.37 17.22 -1.61
CA TYR A 95 18.33 18.19 -0.50
C TYR A 95 17.06 19.03 -0.48
N ILE A 96 16.11 18.78 -1.38
CA ILE A 96 14.79 19.42 -1.30
C ILE A 96 14.19 19.04 0.07
N PRO A 97 13.77 20.01 0.89
CA PRO A 97 13.22 19.75 2.22
C PRO A 97 12.05 18.77 2.18
N ILE A 98 11.94 17.98 3.25
CA ILE A 98 10.80 17.10 3.51
C ILE A 98 10.26 17.51 4.87
N TYR A 99 8.97 17.81 4.89
CA TYR A 99 8.29 18.26 6.10
C TYR A 99 7.46 17.10 6.63
N LEU A 100 7.89 16.54 7.75
CA LEU A 100 7.24 15.41 8.40
C LEU A 100 6.76 15.86 9.77
N SER A 101 5.48 15.65 10.06
CA SER A 101 4.88 15.94 11.36
C SER A 101 3.89 14.85 11.73
N PRO A 102 3.85 14.40 13.00
CA PRO A 102 2.85 13.43 13.46
C PRO A 102 1.42 13.95 13.37
N ASN A 103 0.47 13.05 13.12
CA ASN A 103 -0.95 13.35 13.04
C ASN A 103 -1.59 13.39 14.43
N HIS A 104 -1.80 14.60 14.96
CA HIS A 104 -2.55 14.83 16.19
C HIS A 104 -3.78 15.66 15.86
N PRO A 105 -4.88 15.04 15.39
CA PRO A 105 -6.03 15.78 14.85
C PRO A 105 -6.86 16.51 15.91
N ASP A 106 -6.74 16.11 17.18
CA ASP A 106 -7.45 16.72 18.29
C ASP A 106 -6.60 17.83 18.93
N PRO A 107 -6.90 19.12 18.66
CA PRO A 107 -6.11 20.23 19.19
C PRO A 107 -6.27 20.42 20.71
N ASN A 108 -7.26 19.78 21.32
CA ASN A 108 -7.55 19.91 22.76
C ASN A 108 -6.92 18.79 23.58
N TRP A 109 -6.35 17.76 22.95
CA TRP A 109 -5.66 16.66 23.61
C TRP A 109 -4.16 16.90 23.58
N ASN A 110 -3.56 17.13 24.75
CA ASN A 110 -2.12 17.33 24.86
C ASN A 110 -1.38 16.01 24.62
N HIS A 111 -0.82 15.85 23.43
CA HIS A 111 -0.03 14.67 23.07
C HIS A 111 1.32 14.58 23.80
N GLY A 112 1.76 15.66 24.48
CA GLY A 112 3.06 15.71 25.16
C GLY A 112 4.22 15.22 24.27
N SER A 113 4.94 14.21 24.76
CA SER A 113 6.06 13.58 24.04
C SER A 113 5.65 12.42 23.14
N VAL A 114 4.40 11.97 23.21
CA VAL A 114 3.88 10.87 22.39
C VAL A 114 3.87 11.27 20.91
N VAL A 115 4.30 10.34 20.06
CA VAL A 115 4.27 10.46 18.60
C VAL A 115 3.10 9.67 18.05
N HIS A 116 2.95 8.39 18.42
CA HIS A 116 1.82 7.57 18.01
C HIS A 116 1.26 6.69 19.12
N ILE A 117 -0.02 6.33 18.99
CA ILE A 117 -0.71 5.31 19.79
C ILE A 117 -1.59 4.47 18.86
N LEU A 118 -1.30 3.18 18.75
CA LEU A 118 -2.10 2.21 18.00
C LEU A 118 -2.54 1.08 18.94
N PRO A 119 -3.84 0.96 19.26
CA PRO A 119 -4.37 -0.14 20.05
C PRO A 119 -4.91 -1.26 19.17
N ALA A 120 -4.83 -2.51 19.63
CA ALA A 120 -5.70 -3.61 19.27
C ALA A 120 -6.55 -3.98 20.49
N ALA A 121 -7.74 -4.56 20.27
CA ALA A 121 -8.65 -4.96 21.34
C ALA A 121 -9.31 -6.31 21.07
N SER A 122 -9.54 -7.07 22.12
CA SER A 122 -10.51 -8.17 22.14
C SER A 122 -11.63 -7.80 23.11
N HIS A 123 -12.47 -8.78 23.44
CA HIS A 123 -13.47 -8.63 24.48
C HIS A 123 -12.86 -8.49 25.90
N ASP A 124 -11.58 -8.80 26.11
CA ASP A 124 -10.98 -8.84 27.44
C ASP A 124 -9.51 -8.39 27.48
N ARG A 125 -8.96 -7.95 26.35
CA ARG A 125 -7.54 -7.62 26.23
C ARG A 125 -7.32 -6.40 25.36
N PHE A 126 -6.34 -5.58 25.72
CA PHE A 126 -5.77 -4.57 24.85
C PHE A 126 -4.29 -4.86 24.61
N LEU A 127 -3.84 -4.61 23.38
CA LEU A 127 -2.42 -4.52 23.06
C LEU A 127 -2.17 -3.17 22.42
N ILE A 128 -1.34 -2.34 23.05
CA ILE A 128 -1.13 -0.95 22.63
C ILE A 128 0.33 -0.74 22.28
N LYS A 129 0.61 -0.29 21.05
CA LYS A 129 1.93 0.15 20.59
C LYS A 129 2.01 1.67 20.61
N THR A 130 3.14 2.19 21.07
CA THR A 130 3.39 3.62 21.23
C THR A 130 4.79 3.98 20.84
N SER A 131 4.98 5.26 20.47
CA SER A 131 6.32 5.84 20.32
C SER A 131 6.40 7.26 20.84
N PHE A 132 7.63 7.74 21.05
CA PHE A 132 7.92 9.03 21.70
C PHE A 132 8.94 9.85 20.91
N LYS A 133 8.88 11.19 21.05
CA LYS A 133 9.82 12.14 20.41
C LYS A 133 11.25 12.01 20.94
N THR A 134 11.37 11.61 22.20
CA THR A 134 12.63 11.39 22.91
C THR A 134 12.57 10.04 23.62
N PRO A 135 13.71 9.39 23.88
CA PRO A 135 13.76 8.17 24.68
C PRO A 135 13.03 8.33 26.01
N VAL A 136 12.20 7.36 26.35
CA VAL A 136 11.54 7.22 27.65
C VAL A 136 12.09 5.97 28.33
N GLN A 137 12.25 6.02 29.65
CA GLN A 137 12.70 4.87 30.44
C GLN A 137 11.51 4.27 31.18
N ASN A 138 11.30 2.95 31.04
CA ASN A 138 10.30 2.17 31.78
C ASN A 138 8.93 2.86 31.95
N PRO A 139 8.31 3.37 30.87
CA PRO A 139 6.99 3.98 30.97
C PRO A 139 5.96 2.95 31.44
N ARG A 140 4.88 3.46 32.03
CA ARG A 140 3.72 2.67 32.45
C ARG A 140 2.46 3.19 31.79
N LEU A 141 1.52 2.28 31.58
CA LEU A 141 0.17 2.60 31.14
C LEU A 141 -0.78 2.43 32.33
N ASN A 142 -1.45 3.52 32.71
CA ASN A 142 -2.55 3.48 33.67
C ASN A 142 -3.86 3.16 32.93
N VAL A 143 -4.55 2.12 33.39
CA VAL A 143 -5.82 1.62 32.85
C VAL A 143 -6.85 1.70 33.97
N SER A 144 -7.58 2.81 34.05
CA SER A 144 -8.59 3.06 35.08
C SER A 144 -8.10 2.79 36.53
N GLY A 145 -6.84 3.09 36.83
CA GLY A 145 -6.19 2.90 38.13
C GLY A 145 -5.23 1.70 38.20
N THR A 146 -5.25 0.80 37.23
CA THR A 146 -4.32 -0.35 37.15
C THR A 146 -3.10 0.02 36.33
N LEU A 147 -1.90 -0.16 36.90
CA LEU A 147 -0.64 0.16 36.23
C LEU A 147 -0.06 -1.05 35.50
N ILE A 148 0.25 -0.88 34.22
CA ILE A 148 0.84 -1.89 33.33
C ILE A 148 2.22 -1.41 32.92
N ASN A 149 3.24 -2.25 33.10
CA ASN A 149 4.61 -1.92 32.70
C ASN A 149 4.75 -2.00 31.17
N GLY A 150 5.49 -1.05 30.59
CA GLY A 150 5.83 -1.09 29.18
C GLY A 150 6.92 -2.12 28.87
N THR A 151 6.81 -2.73 27.70
CA THR A 151 7.86 -3.55 27.09
C THR A 151 8.53 -2.73 26.00
N MET A 152 9.85 -2.56 26.10
CA MET A 152 10.63 -1.82 25.11
C MET A 152 10.69 -2.60 23.78
N MET A 153 10.36 -1.92 22.67
CA MET A 153 10.26 -2.53 21.34
C MET A 153 11.42 -2.20 20.41
N ASP A 154 12.20 -1.18 20.74
CA ASP A 154 13.45 -0.81 20.07
C ASP A 154 14.66 -0.98 21.01
N THR A 155 15.84 -0.50 20.63
CA THR A 155 17.04 -0.60 21.49
C THR A 155 17.36 0.68 22.27
N ARG A 156 16.53 1.72 22.14
CA ARG A 156 16.82 3.05 22.70
C ARG A 156 15.67 3.66 23.50
N GLY A 157 14.55 2.96 23.66
CA GLY A 157 13.42 3.44 24.45
C GLY A 157 12.53 4.46 23.73
N TYR A 158 12.54 4.48 22.39
CA TYR A 158 11.59 5.30 21.63
C TYR A 158 10.26 4.59 21.41
N PHE A 159 10.23 3.25 21.44
CA PHE A 159 9.05 2.45 21.11
C PHE A 159 8.72 1.51 22.26
N TRP A 160 7.44 1.44 22.61
CA TRP A 160 6.96 0.68 23.76
C TRP A 160 5.62 0.03 23.44
N GLY A 161 5.46 -1.22 23.89
CA GLY A 161 4.18 -1.93 23.86
C GLY A 161 3.65 -2.19 25.27
N PHE A 162 2.33 -2.25 25.39
CA PHE A 162 1.62 -2.53 26.64
C PHE A 162 0.56 -3.58 26.40
N ASP A 163 0.60 -4.64 27.21
CA ASP A 163 -0.34 -5.75 27.13
C ASP A 163 -1.22 -5.77 28.38
N VAL A 164 -2.51 -5.51 28.18
CA VAL A 164 -3.51 -5.34 29.24
C VAL A 164 -4.50 -6.49 29.12
N GLN A 165 -4.50 -7.41 30.08
CA GLN A 165 -5.31 -8.63 30.02
C GLN A 165 -6.37 -8.66 31.14
N GLY A 166 -7.37 -9.53 31.00
CA GLY A 166 -8.39 -9.77 32.03
C GLY A 166 -9.38 -8.61 32.20
N LEU A 167 -9.61 -7.84 31.15
CA LEU A 167 -10.58 -6.76 31.11
C LEU A 167 -12.00 -7.30 31.01
N SER A 168 -12.97 -6.50 31.41
CA SER A 168 -14.39 -6.79 31.19
C SER A 168 -14.77 -6.44 29.76
N SER A 169 -15.64 -7.26 29.16
CA SER A 169 -16.15 -7.04 27.81
C SER A 169 -17.07 -5.84 27.71
N ASN A 170 -17.14 -5.26 26.52
CA ASN A 170 -17.99 -4.11 26.19
C ASN A 170 -17.83 -2.94 27.18
N THR A 171 -16.62 -2.72 27.68
CA THR A 171 -16.34 -1.78 28.78
C THR A 171 -15.33 -0.72 28.32
N SER A 172 -15.64 0.54 28.60
CA SER A 172 -14.73 1.66 28.35
C SER A 172 -13.80 1.88 29.53
N TYR A 173 -12.50 1.96 29.24
CA TYR A 173 -11.43 2.25 30.19
C TYR A 173 -10.81 3.61 29.87
N VAL A 174 -10.31 4.29 30.92
CA VAL A 174 -9.53 5.52 30.77
C VAL A 174 -8.06 5.15 30.81
N MET A 175 -7.35 5.52 29.76
CA MET A 175 -5.94 5.21 29.53
C MET A 175 -5.10 6.46 29.80
N GLN A 176 -3.91 6.31 30.39
CA GLN A 176 -2.94 7.39 30.53
C GLN A 176 -1.51 6.83 30.51
N LEU A 177 -0.64 7.42 29.68
CA LEU A 177 0.79 7.07 29.67
C LEU A 177 1.52 7.89 30.73
N LEU A 178 2.31 7.20 31.54
CA LEU A 178 3.12 7.75 32.62
C LEU A 178 4.59 7.40 32.39
N ASP A 179 5.50 8.27 32.82
CA ASP A 179 6.92 7.96 32.84
C ASP A 179 7.32 7.13 34.07
N ASN A 180 8.63 6.97 34.30
CA ASN A 180 9.15 6.20 35.43
C ASN A 180 8.98 6.86 36.80
N ILE A 181 8.57 8.13 36.87
CA ILE A 181 8.30 8.87 38.10
C ILE A 181 6.83 9.25 38.26
N ASP A 182 5.95 8.67 37.44
CA ASP A 182 4.49 8.89 37.41
C ASP A 182 4.04 10.24 36.84
N ASP A 183 4.90 10.95 36.11
CA ASP A 183 4.49 12.15 35.38
C ASP A 183 3.78 11.78 34.07
N SER A 184 2.77 12.56 33.70
CA SER A 184 1.95 12.33 32.52
C SER A 184 2.73 12.59 31.22
N LEU A 185 2.79 11.59 30.33
CA LEU A 185 3.43 11.71 29.02
C LEU A 185 2.50 12.32 27.96
N CYS A 186 1.19 12.24 28.18
CA CYS A 186 0.11 12.85 27.38
C CYS A 186 -1.17 12.95 28.22
N ASP A 187 -2.21 13.59 27.70
CA ASP A 187 -3.54 13.61 28.32
C ASP A 187 -4.21 12.21 28.29
N PRO A 188 -5.10 11.91 29.24
CA PRO A 188 -5.82 10.64 29.23
C PRO A 188 -6.77 10.51 28.03
N TRP A 189 -7.10 9.29 27.63
CA TRP A 189 -8.05 9.01 26.54
C TRP A 189 -8.87 7.73 26.81
N PRO A 190 -10.07 7.59 26.22
CA PRO A 190 -10.87 6.37 26.38
C PRO A 190 -10.44 5.28 25.38
N LEU A 191 -10.56 4.01 25.78
CA LEU A 191 -10.51 2.85 24.89
C LEU A 191 -11.50 1.78 25.37
N LYS A 192 -12.20 1.12 24.44
CA LYS A 192 -13.30 0.19 24.75
C LYS A 192 -12.97 -1.23 24.30
N THR A 193 -13.23 -2.22 25.16
CA THR A 193 -13.18 -3.64 24.79
C THR A 193 -14.37 -4.03 23.93
N PHE A 194 -14.20 -5.05 23.10
CA PHE A 194 -15.28 -5.58 22.27
C PHE A 194 -16.34 -6.32 23.10
N PRO A 195 -17.54 -6.56 22.55
CA PRO A 195 -18.52 -7.45 23.15
C PRO A 195 -17.95 -8.85 23.35
N ASN A 196 -18.43 -9.55 24.38
CA ASN A 196 -18.11 -10.95 24.58
C ASN A 196 -18.48 -11.77 23.33
N PRO A 197 -17.72 -12.80 22.91
CA PRO A 197 -18.02 -13.60 21.71
C PRO A 197 -19.42 -14.23 21.64
N GLU A 198 -20.07 -14.41 22.80
CA GLU A 198 -21.44 -14.94 22.91
C GLU A 198 -22.52 -13.83 23.01
N ALA A 199 -22.11 -12.56 23.02
CA ALA A 199 -23.02 -11.44 23.17
C ALA A 199 -23.81 -11.19 21.88
N ASP A 200 -25.12 -11.07 22.01
CA ASP A 200 -26.00 -10.66 20.92
C ASP A 200 -25.77 -9.18 20.59
N THR A 201 -25.11 -8.93 19.46
CA THR A 201 -24.63 -7.60 19.09
C THR A 201 -25.34 -7.11 17.84
N GLU A 202 -25.91 -5.91 17.89
CA GLU A 202 -26.77 -5.39 16.82
C GLU A 202 -26.02 -4.77 15.65
N HIS A 203 -24.85 -4.18 15.92
CA HIS A 203 -24.14 -3.36 14.95
C HIS A 203 -22.62 -3.37 15.20
N LEU A 204 -21.87 -3.41 14.11
CA LEU A 204 -20.44 -3.16 14.06
C LEU A 204 -20.14 -2.21 12.90
N ARG A 205 -19.34 -1.16 13.14
CA ARG A 205 -18.80 -0.30 12.09
C ARG A 205 -17.29 -0.47 11.94
N LEU A 206 -16.85 -0.76 10.72
CA LEU A 206 -15.44 -0.82 10.34
C LEU A 206 -15.09 0.31 9.38
N VAL A 207 -13.86 0.80 9.48
CA VAL A 207 -13.18 1.51 8.39
C VAL A 207 -12.09 0.61 7.85
N VAL A 208 -12.08 0.38 6.54
CA VAL A 208 -11.12 -0.53 5.91
C VAL A 208 -10.45 0.16 4.71
N PHE A 209 -9.14 -0.03 4.59
CA PHE A 209 -8.33 0.50 3.49
C PHE A 209 -7.10 -0.38 3.23
N THR A 210 -6.44 -0.19 2.09
CA THR A 210 -5.12 -0.74 1.78
C THR A 210 -4.13 0.39 1.43
N GLY A 211 -2.87 0.07 1.17
CA GLY A 211 -1.91 0.98 0.53
C GLY A 211 -1.78 2.34 1.22
N SER A 212 -1.63 2.33 2.54
CA SER A 212 -1.57 3.56 3.35
C SER A 212 -0.19 4.20 3.42
N GLY A 213 0.85 3.44 3.06
CA GLY A 213 2.21 3.90 3.08
C GLY A 213 2.53 4.98 2.03
N GLY A 214 3.81 5.29 1.92
CA GLY A 214 4.35 6.27 1.00
C GLY A 214 5.27 7.25 1.71
N HIS A 215 6.56 7.21 1.40
CA HIS A 215 7.52 8.12 2.01
C HIS A 215 7.74 9.36 1.13
N ASP A 216 7.63 10.57 1.68
CA ASP A 216 7.79 11.82 0.90
C ASP A 216 9.21 11.97 0.30
N ALA A 217 10.23 11.36 0.90
CA ALA A 217 11.57 11.22 0.28
C ALA A 217 11.60 10.36 -1.00
N CYS A 218 10.64 9.47 -1.19
CA CYS A 218 10.49 8.65 -2.39
C CYS A 218 9.62 9.37 -3.45
N ARG A 219 9.06 10.55 -3.13
CA ARG A 219 8.39 11.37 -4.15
C ARG A 219 9.44 12.02 -5.03
N ASN A 220 9.23 11.90 -6.33
CA ASN A 220 10.11 12.50 -7.32
C ASN A 220 10.02 14.03 -7.25
N TRP A 221 11.08 14.72 -7.68
CA TRP A 221 11.17 16.19 -7.63
C TRP A 221 10.07 16.90 -8.44
N TYR A 222 9.42 16.18 -9.35
CA TYR A 222 8.31 16.64 -10.18
C TYR A 222 6.93 16.20 -9.65
N GLY A 223 6.84 15.67 -8.42
CA GLY A 223 5.58 15.43 -7.71
C GLY A 223 4.93 14.07 -7.89
N MET A 224 5.57 13.13 -8.61
CA MET A 224 5.09 11.75 -8.76
C MET A 224 5.52 10.85 -7.59
N GLY A 225 4.75 9.79 -7.33
CA GLY A 225 4.89 8.86 -6.21
C GLY A 225 3.62 8.81 -5.35
N GLN A 226 3.66 7.99 -4.29
CA GLN A 226 2.58 7.87 -3.30
C GLN A 226 2.22 9.23 -2.70
N MET A 227 0.97 9.41 -2.29
CA MET A 227 0.44 10.67 -1.78
C MET A 227 1.27 11.24 -0.63
N PRO A 228 1.41 12.59 -0.57
CA PRO A 228 2.12 13.23 0.53
C PRO A 228 1.50 12.84 1.87
N LEU A 229 2.34 12.71 2.90
CA LEU A 229 1.89 12.40 4.26
C LEU A 229 0.70 13.26 4.72
N ALA A 230 0.76 14.58 4.53
CA ALA A 230 -0.29 15.49 4.97
C ALA A 230 -1.67 15.22 4.33
N LEU A 231 -1.71 14.68 3.11
CA LEU A 231 -2.97 14.34 2.44
C LEU A 231 -3.50 12.98 2.92
N ARG A 232 -2.61 12.02 3.15
CA ARG A 232 -2.98 10.73 3.77
C ARG A 232 -3.53 10.94 5.19
N GLN A 233 -2.94 11.87 5.95
CA GLN A 233 -3.44 12.32 7.26
C GLN A 233 -4.85 12.91 7.17
N LYS A 234 -5.13 13.78 6.18
CA LYS A 234 -6.48 14.31 5.96
C LYS A 234 -7.50 13.20 5.67
N LEU A 235 -7.14 12.22 4.83
CA LEU A 235 -8.04 11.11 4.50
C LEU A 235 -8.33 10.22 5.70
N ILE A 236 -7.32 9.83 6.49
CA ILE A 236 -7.57 9.02 7.68
C ILE A 236 -8.36 9.80 8.73
N ASN A 237 -8.09 11.10 8.91
CA ASN A 237 -8.87 11.94 9.83
C ASN A 237 -10.34 12.03 9.38
N LYS A 238 -10.59 12.13 8.06
CA LYS A 238 -11.95 12.06 7.51
C LYS A 238 -12.61 10.71 7.81
N ALA A 239 -11.89 9.61 7.65
CA ALA A 239 -12.41 8.28 7.96
C ALA A 239 -12.80 8.14 9.44
N MET A 240 -12.06 8.78 10.35
CA MET A 240 -12.36 8.74 11.78
C MET A 240 -13.60 9.55 12.19
N GLU A 241 -14.08 10.48 11.35
CA GLU A 241 -15.34 11.19 11.61
C GLU A 241 -16.56 10.24 11.59
N PHE A 242 -16.44 9.07 10.95
CA PHE A 242 -17.49 8.05 10.93
C PHE A 242 -17.58 7.24 12.23
N GLN A 243 -16.68 7.49 13.19
CA GLN A 243 -16.62 6.85 14.51
C GLN A 243 -16.66 5.31 14.42
N PRO A 244 -15.72 4.68 13.69
CA PRO A 244 -15.69 3.23 13.59
C PRO A 244 -15.38 2.57 14.94
N ASP A 245 -15.92 1.37 15.14
CA ASP A 245 -15.57 0.49 16.26
C ASP A 245 -14.17 -0.11 16.07
N ALA A 246 -13.74 -0.33 14.82
CA ALA A 246 -12.39 -0.78 14.50
C ALA A 246 -11.92 -0.29 13.11
N VAL A 247 -10.61 -0.19 12.96
CA VAL A 247 -9.94 0.17 11.69
C VAL A 247 -9.08 -1.00 11.21
N ILE A 248 -9.15 -1.31 9.92
CA ILE A 248 -8.40 -2.41 9.31
C ILE A 248 -7.57 -1.89 8.14
N GLY A 249 -6.26 -2.07 8.20
CA GLY A 249 -5.35 -1.88 7.07
C GLY A 249 -5.00 -3.23 6.47
N THR A 250 -5.42 -3.51 5.24
CA THR A 250 -5.30 -4.85 4.65
C THR A 250 -3.93 -5.15 4.03
N GLY A 251 -3.01 -4.20 3.99
CA GLY A 251 -1.70 -4.36 3.37
C GLY A 251 -1.05 -3.01 3.04
N ASP A 252 0.23 -3.03 2.71
CA ASP A 252 0.99 -1.91 2.19
C ASP A 252 0.99 -0.67 3.11
N GLN A 253 1.29 -0.91 4.37
CA GLN A 253 1.50 0.15 5.35
C GLN A 253 2.82 0.88 5.08
N ILE A 254 3.75 0.25 4.37
CA ILE A 254 5.09 0.76 4.03
C ILE A 254 5.30 0.64 2.53
N TYR A 255 5.78 1.70 1.85
CA TYR A 255 6.39 1.62 0.52
C TYR A 255 7.84 2.08 0.59
N TYR A 256 8.76 1.12 0.72
CA TYR A 256 10.18 1.42 0.83
C TYR A 256 11.06 0.33 0.22
N ASP A 257 10.67 -0.17 -0.95
CA ASP A 257 11.34 -1.32 -1.57
C ASP A 257 12.84 -1.08 -1.77
N ILE A 258 13.63 -2.13 -1.51
CA ILE A 258 15.08 -2.06 -1.59
C ILE A 258 15.72 -3.07 -2.54
N LYS A 259 14.96 -4.04 -3.05
CA LYS A 259 15.47 -5.14 -3.90
C LYS A 259 14.46 -5.57 -4.97
N TYR A 260 15.01 -6.10 -6.08
CA TYR A 260 14.33 -6.64 -7.27
C TYR A 260 13.50 -5.63 -8.09
N GLY A 261 13.46 -5.83 -9.41
CA GLY A 261 12.57 -5.09 -10.29
C GLY A 261 12.88 -3.59 -10.44
N LYS A 262 11.84 -2.80 -10.76
CA LYS A 262 11.94 -1.35 -11.04
C LYS A 262 11.57 -0.48 -9.84
N THR A 263 10.78 -1.00 -8.89
CA THR A 263 10.25 -0.21 -7.78
C THR A 263 11.33 0.33 -6.83
N PRO A 264 12.41 -0.39 -6.47
CA PRO A 264 13.37 0.12 -5.48
C PRO A 264 14.07 1.40 -5.94
N GLN A 265 14.17 1.59 -7.26
CA GLN A 265 14.89 2.70 -7.90
C GLN A 265 14.13 4.01 -7.72
N ASN A 266 12.80 3.92 -7.51
CA ASN A 266 11.93 5.04 -7.17
C ASN A 266 11.65 5.12 -5.66
N LEU A 267 11.96 4.07 -4.90
CA LEU A 267 11.69 3.97 -3.46
C LEU A 267 13.00 3.97 -2.65
N GLY A 268 13.28 2.92 -1.90
CA GLY A 268 14.33 2.87 -0.89
C GLY A 268 15.76 2.96 -1.45
N GLN A 269 15.98 2.69 -2.75
CA GLN A 269 17.26 2.90 -3.44
C GLN A 269 17.33 4.22 -4.21
N SER A 270 16.29 5.05 -4.19
CA SER A 270 16.35 6.37 -4.81
C SER A 270 17.38 7.25 -4.10
N ARG A 271 18.03 8.16 -4.85
CA ARG A 271 19.07 9.04 -4.31
C ARG A 271 18.56 9.90 -3.15
N ARG A 272 17.31 10.35 -3.25
CA ARG A 272 16.66 11.18 -2.23
C ARG A 272 16.35 10.38 -0.97
N ALA A 273 15.81 9.17 -1.11
CA ALA A 273 15.55 8.27 0.01
C ALA A 273 16.86 7.92 0.75
N ILE A 274 17.91 7.50 0.04
CA ILE A 274 19.22 7.20 0.64
C ILE A 274 19.80 8.42 1.36
N GLN A 275 19.73 9.61 0.75
CA GLN A 275 20.26 10.84 1.36
C GLN A 275 19.52 11.22 2.66
N PHE A 276 18.21 10.98 2.71
CA PHE A 276 17.37 11.37 3.85
C PHE A 276 17.37 10.31 4.96
N ASN A 277 17.17 9.04 4.59
CA ASN A 277 16.97 7.92 5.51
C ASN A 277 18.24 7.12 5.79
N GLY A 278 19.20 7.12 4.87
CA GLY A 278 20.34 6.21 4.88
C GLY A 278 20.07 4.97 4.03
N ARG A 279 21.04 4.05 4.03
CA ARG A 279 21.01 2.81 3.26
C ARG A 279 21.13 1.63 4.22
N PHE A 280 20.31 0.61 4.02
CA PHE A 280 20.44 -0.64 4.75
C PHE A 280 21.71 -1.39 4.36
N ASP A 281 22.31 -2.05 5.35
CA ASP A 281 23.37 -3.03 5.18
C ASP A 281 22.81 -4.43 5.49
N PRO A 282 22.52 -5.27 4.49
CA PRO A 282 21.94 -6.59 4.71
C PRO A 282 22.89 -7.60 5.36
N SER A 283 24.17 -7.24 5.58
CA SER A 283 25.15 -8.12 6.23
C SER A 283 25.11 -8.09 7.76
N ILE A 284 24.31 -7.20 8.35
CA ILE A 284 24.16 -7.03 9.80
C ILE A 284 22.67 -7.00 10.17
N GLY A 285 22.34 -7.38 11.40
CA GLY A 285 20.96 -7.36 11.89
C GLY A 285 20.34 -5.96 11.92
N VAL A 286 19.03 -5.89 12.11
CA VAL A 286 18.26 -4.64 12.11
C VAL A 286 18.37 -3.92 13.45
N LEU A 287 17.88 -4.54 14.52
CA LEU A 287 17.88 -3.96 15.87
C LEU A 287 19.29 -3.86 16.46
N GLY A 288 19.60 -2.75 17.12
CA GLY A 288 20.88 -2.52 17.80
C GLY A 288 22.06 -2.17 16.88
N THR A 289 21.83 -2.07 15.57
CA THR A 289 22.83 -1.67 14.57
C THR A 289 22.45 -0.33 13.91
N PRO A 290 23.26 0.21 12.98
CA PRO A 290 22.85 1.36 12.17
C PRO A 290 21.55 1.15 11.37
N ASN A 291 21.19 -0.10 11.03
CA ASN A 291 19.97 -0.42 10.29
C ASN A 291 18.71 0.01 11.06
N GLU A 292 18.69 -0.08 12.39
CA GLU A 292 17.55 0.40 13.19
C GLU A 292 17.27 1.89 12.95
N GLY A 293 18.31 2.70 12.80
CA GLY A 293 18.17 4.13 12.51
C GLY A 293 17.65 4.39 11.10
N VAL A 294 18.02 3.55 10.13
CA VAL A 294 17.51 3.63 8.75
C VAL A 294 16.05 3.18 8.71
N LEU A 295 15.71 2.08 9.40
CA LEU A 295 14.34 1.57 9.53
C LEU A 295 13.42 2.63 10.11
N LYS A 296 13.80 3.25 11.23
CA LYS A 296 13.00 4.31 11.87
C LYS A 296 12.68 5.44 10.90
N LYS A 297 13.69 5.97 10.22
CA LYS A 297 13.47 7.04 9.23
C LYS A 297 12.63 6.58 8.03
N ALA A 298 12.81 5.35 7.57
CA ALA A 298 12.02 4.79 6.48
C ALA A 298 10.54 4.57 6.88
N VAL A 299 10.25 4.17 8.12
CA VAL A 299 8.91 3.71 8.54
C VAL A 299 8.12 4.77 9.30
N ASP A 300 8.77 5.65 10.07
CA ASP A 300 8.10 6.62 10.96
C ASP A 300 7.04 7.45 10.24
N CYS A 301 7.35 7.99 9.06
CA CYS A 301 6.38 8.84 8.36
C CYS A 301 5.22 8.07 7.73
N GLN A 302 5.33 6.74 7.64
CA GLN A 302 4.35 5.89 6.99
C GLN A 302 3.35 5.32 8.00
N ILE A 303 3.80 5.09 9.24
CA ILE A 303 2.96 4.56 10.32
C ILE A 303 2.83 5.57 11.47
N SER A 304 3.91 5.80 12.23
CA SER A 304 3.88 6.68 13.41
C SER A 304 3.28 8.05 13.11
N TYR A 305 3.71 8.71 12.05
CA TYR A 305 3.27 10.07 11.78
C TYR A 305 1.97 10.10 11.00
N LEU A 306 1.65 9.06 10.23
CA LEU A 306 0.38 8.97 9.52
C LEU A 306 -0.77 8.87 10.52
N TYR A 307 -0.68 7.92 11.45
CA TYR A 307 -1.74 7.67 12.41
C TYR A 307 -1.64 8.56 13.63
N GLY A 308 -0.42 8.85 14.11
CA GLY A 308 -0.16 9.64 15.30
C GLY A 308 -1.10 9.26 16.45
N SER A 309 -1.93 10.19 16.89
CA SER A 309 -2.96 9.95 17.92
C SER A 309 -4.39 9.92 17.37
N ALA A 310 -4.57 9.89 16.05
CA ALA A 310 -5.88 9.83 15.40
C ALA A 310 -6.64 8.54 15.74
N LEU A 311 -5.93 7.41 15.89
CA LEU A 311 -6.50 6.09 16.18
C LEU A 311 -6.41 5.69 17.65
N ARG A 312 -5.98 6.59 18.56
CA ARG A 312 -5.68 6.25 19.96
C ARG A 312 -6.83 5.57 20.72
N SER A 313 -8.07 5.86 20.32
CA SER A 313 -9.31 5.38 20.95
C SER A 313 -10.05 4.32 20.13
N THR A 314 -9.49 3.89 18.99
CA THR A 314 -10.13 2.95 18.08
C THR A 314 -9.21 1.77 17.83
N PRO A 315 -9.62 0.53 18.18
CA PRO A 315 -8.89 -0.68 17.87
C PRO A 315 -8.50 -0.79 16.38
N THR A 316 -7.31 -1.30 16.13
CA THR A 316 -6.67 -1.37 14.82
C THR A 316 -6.16 -2.77 14.53
N TYR A 317 -6.26 -3.17 13.26
CA TYR A 317 -5.77 -4.45 12.75
C TYR A 317 -5.02 -4.20 11.45
N PHE A 318 -3.79 -4.71 11.34
CA PHE A 318 -2.96 -4.54 10.16
C PHE A 318 -2.45 -5.88 9.68
N ILE A 319 -2.74 -6.20 8.42
CA ILE A 319 -2.16 -7.36 7.72
C ILE A 319 -1.02 -6.83 6.87
N LEU A 320 0.11 -7.54 6.83
CA LEU A 320 1.23 -7.17 5.97
C LEU A 320 0.99 -7.68 4.54
N ASP A 321 1.45 -6.90 3.56
CA ASP A 321 1.54 -7.27 2.16
C ASP A 321 3.00 -7.16 1.68
N ASP A 322 3.24 -7.22 0.37
CA ASP A 322 4.56 -7.31 -0.23
C ASP A 322 5.46 -6.13 0.18
N HIS A 323 4.99 -4.90 0.03
CA HIS A 323 5.79 -3.71 0.32
C HIS A 323 6.17 -3.56 1.79
N ASP A 324 5.45 -4.19 2.71
CA ASP A 324 5.79 -4.24 4.14
C ASP A 324 7.01 -5.12 4.44
N TYR A 325 7.36 -6.01 3.51
CA TYR A 325 8.61 -6.75 3.48
C TYR A 325 9.71 -6.03 2.67
N PHE A 326 9.51 -4.74 2.34
CA PHE A 326 10.49 -3.91 1.63
C PHE A 326 10.85 -4.46 0.24
N ALA A 327 9.90 -5.14 -0.41
CA ALA A 327 10.02 -5.66 -1.77
C ALA A 327 8.66 -5.58 -2.47
N ASN A 328 8.66 -5.33 -3.79
CA ASN A 328 7.45 -5.44 -4.59
C ASN A 328 7.22 -6.89 -5.03
N ASP A 329 6.00 -7.24 -5.44
CA ASP A 329 5.61 -8.48 -6.11
C ASP A 329 6.28 -8.74 -7.48
N GLU A 330 7.61 -8.88 -7.50
CA GLU A 330 8.43 -8.98 -8.71
C GLU A 330 8.93 -10.41 -8.98
N ALA A 331 8.64 -10.91 -10.18
CA ALA A 331 9.32 -12.06 -10.76
C ALA A 331 9.84 -11.72 -12.16
N ASN A 332 11.16 -11.58 -12.25
CA ASN A 332 11.86 -11.21 -13.47
C ASN A 332 12.85 -12.30 -13.87
N ALA A 333 12.68 -12.89 -15.06
CA ALA A 333 13.55 -13.95 -15.57
C ALA A 333 14.95 -13.45 -15.96
N GLU A 334 15.04 -12.19 -16.39
CA GLU A 334 16.24 -11.59 -16.96
C GLU A 334 16.47 -10.17 -16.42
N ASP A 335 17.74 -9.77 -16.41
CA ASP A 335 18.10 -8.39 -16.09
C ASP A 335 17.61 -7.48 -17.22
N SER A 336 17.15 -6.29 -16.89
CA SER A 336 16.64 -5.35 -17.90
C SER A 336 17.17 -3.94 -17.75
N LEU A 337 17.15 -3.20 -18.86
CA LEU A 337 17.52 -1.79 -18.94
C LEU A 337 16.33 -0.95 -19.39
N GLY A 338 15.72 -0.25 -18.45
CA GLY A 338 14.72 0.78 -18.72
C GLY A 338 15.39 2.10 -19.03
N LEU A 339 15.74 2.37 -20.30
CA LEU A 339 16.40 3.62 -20.70
C LEU A 339 15.56 4.86 -20.37
N GLU A 340 14.24 4.72 -20.27
CA GLU A 340 13.31 5.75 -19.82
C GLU A 340 13.64 6.29 -18.42
N MET A 341 14.21 5.46 -17.54
CA MET A 341 14.59 5.85 -16.17
C MET A 341 15.72 6.89 -16.15
N LEU A 342 16.54 6.94 -17.21
CA LEU A 342 17.59 7.97 -17.33
C LEU A 342 17.00 9.37 -17.49
N LEU A 343 15.81 9.50 -18.10
CA LEU A 343 15.15 10.80 -18.30
C LEU A 343 14.71 11.42 -16.97
N VAL A 344 14.45 10.58 -15.97
CA VAL A 344 14.08 10.96 -14.59
C VAL A 344 15.24 10.78 -13.60
N TRP A 345 16.44 10.52 -14.09
CA TRP A 345 17.69 10.43 -13.31
C TRP A 345 17.75 9.29 -12.30
N ASN A 346 17.05 8.20 -12.59
CA ASN A 346 17.11 6.96 -11.82
C ASN A 346 18.03 5.93 -12.52
N SER A 347 18.43 4.91 -11.76
CA SER A 347 19.15 3.78 -12.35
C SER A 347 18.27 3.12 -13.42
N PRO A 348 18.78 2.88 -14.64
CA PRO A 348 18.04 2.17 -15.66
C PRO A 348 18.06 0.66 -15.45
N PHE A 349 18.91 0.16 -14.55
CA PHE A 349 19.09 -1.27 -14.34
C PHE A 349 18.02 -1.81 -13.39
N SER A 350 17.41 -2.91 -13.81
CA SER A 350 16.55 -3.75 -12.98
C SER A 350 17.11 -5.15 -12.95
N GLU A 351 17.39 -5.62 -11.74
CA GLU A 351 17.91 -6.95 -11.48
C GLU A 351 16.81 -8.00 -11.67
N LYS A 352 17.18 -9.12 -12.30
CA LYS A 352 16.36 -10.33 -12.32
C LYS A 352 16.18 -10.89 -10.91
N GLY A 353 15.16 -11.72 -10.73
CA GLY A 353 14.93 -12.41 -9.47
C GLY A 353 13.45 -12.51 -9.12
N ILE A 354 13.21 -13.17 -8.01
CA ILE A 354 11.90 -13.48 -7.45
C ILE A 354 11.93 -12.96 -6.02
N SER A 355 11.02 -12.05 -5.69
CA SER A 355 11.05 -11.36 -4.39
C SER A 355 10.46 -12.13 -3.23
N PHE A 356 9.66 -13.17 -3.49
CA PHE A 356 8.95 -13.93 -2.46
C PHE A 356 9.08 -15.45 -2.58
N PRO A 357 9.06 -16.20 -1.45
CA PRO A 357 8.93 -15.71 -0.06
C PRO A 357 10.12 -14.81 0.36
N PRO A 358 9.93 -13.87 1.30
CA PRO A 358 10.92 -12.83 1.53
C PRO A 358 12.19 -13.44 2.13
N GLU A 359 13.35 -13.01 1.63
CA GLU A 359 14.64 -13.43 2.16
C GLU A 359 14.83 -12.99 3.63
N ASP A 360 15.73 -13.64 4.37
CA ASP A 360 15.94 -13.45 5.81
C ASP A 360 16.03 -11.98 6.25
N PHE A 361 16.78 -11.14 5.51
CA PHE A 361 16.92 -9.72 5.86
C PHE A 361 15.62 -8.92 5.63
N LEU A 362 14.90 -9.21 4.55
CA LEU A 362 13.61 -8.57 4.24
C LEU A 362 12.53 -8.99 5.24
N MET A 363 12.54 -10.27 5.62
CA MET A 363 11.73 -10.81 6.71
C MET A 363 12.04 -10.11 8.04
N GLU A 364 13.31 -9.93 8.39
CA GLU A 364 13.73 -9.23 9.61
C GLU A 364 13.25 -7.77 9.62
N LEU A 365 13.32 -7.07 8.49
CA LEU A 365 12.82 -5.70 8.35
C LEU A 365 11.30 -5.63 8.60
N GLY A 366 10.52 -6.48 7.92
CA GLY A 366 9.06 -6.54 8.09
C GLY A 366 8.66 -6.85 9.53
N ARG A 367 9.26 -7.87 10.14
CA ARG A 367 9.01 -8.24 11.55
C ARG A 367 9.40 -7.13 12.52
N THR A 368 10.53 -6.47 12.30
CA THR A 368 10.98 -5.37 13.17
C THR A 368 10.04 -4.16 13.05
N ALA A 369 9.59 -3.84 11.84
CA ALA A 369 8.60 -2.79 11.61
C ALA A 369 7.25 -3.13 12.27
N GLN A 370 6.74 -4.36 12.11
CA GLN A 370 5.53 -4.78 12.81
C GLN A 370 5.69 -4.66 14.32
N LYS A 371 6.74 -5.26 14.89
CA LYS A 371 7.02 -5.25 16.34
C LYS A 371 7.03 -3.85 16.95
N MET A 372 7.65 -2.89 16.26
CA MET A 372 7.80 -1.53 16.76
C MET A 372 6.52 -0.70 16.63
N TYR A 373 5.75 -0.87 15.55
CA TYR A 373 4.71 0.09 15.17
C TYR A 373 3.29 -0.48 15.22
N LEU A 374 3.09 -1.74 14.86
CA LEU A 374 1.76 -2.33 14.64
C LEU A 374 1.45 -3.34 15.74
N PRO A 375 0.25 -3.29 16.37
CA PRO A 375 -0.16 -4.33 17.29
C PRO A 375 -0.23 -5.70 16.60
N GLU A 376 0.36 -6.73 17.23
CA GLU A 376 0.17 -8.12 16.80
C GLU A 376 -1.28 -8.57 17.05
N PHE A 377 -1.73 -9.61 16.37
CA PHE A 377 -3.08 -10.13 16.55
C PHE A 377 -3.24 -10.80 17.91
N LEU A 378 -4.28 -10.39 18.63
CA LEU A 378 -4.62 -10.93 19.95
C LEU A 378 -5.04 -12.41 19.86
N PRO A 379 -4.97 -13.17 20.96
CA PRO A 379 -5.49 -14.53 21.01
C PRO A 379 -7.01 -14.55 20.84
N ASP A 380 -7.47 -15.62 20.20
CA ASP A 380 -8.88 -15.97 20.08
C ASP A 380 -9.00 -17.48 20.30
N SER A 381 -10.06 -17.94 20.97
CA SER A 381 -10.22 -19.37 21.30
C SER A 381 -10.37 -20.25 20.06
N ASN A 382 -10.84 -19.68 18.95
CA ASN A 382 -11.06 -20.36 17.69
C ASN A 382 -9.85 -20.23 16.74
N ARG A 383 -8.80 -19.50 17.15
CA ARG A 383 -7.53 -19.41 16.44
C ARG A 383 -6.50 -20.38 17.04
N PRO A 384 -6.05 -21.41 16.31
CA PRO A 384 -5.10 -22.37 16.83
C PRO A 384 -3.77 -21.71 17.23
N ILE A 385 -3.25 -22.08 18.40
CA ILE A 385 -1.96 -21.58 18.91
C ILE A 385 -0.76 -22.10 18.12
N ASP A 386 -0.94 -23.18 17.36
CA ASP A 386 0.08 -23.80 16.52
C ASP A 386 0.06 -23.30 15.06
N LEU A 387 -0.71 -22.25 14.77
CA LEU A 387 -0.58 -21.48 13.54
C LEU A 387 0.83 -20.86 13.45
N PRO A 388 1.43 -20.80 12.26
CA PRO A 388 2.76 -20.21 12.09
C PRO A 388 2.85 -18.78 12.62
N ASP A 389 4.00 -18.42 13.18
CA ASP A 389 4.28 -17.13 13.83
C ASP A 389 3.26 -16.70 14.91
N THR A 390 2.66 -17.68 15.58
CA THR A 390 1.90 -17.49 16.82
C THR A 390 2.77 -17.83 18.04
N ASN A 391 2.62 -17.05 19.11
CA ASN A 391 3.30 -17.25 20.39
C ASN A 391 4.83 -17.28 20.26
N LEU A 392 5.38 -16.39 19.42
CA LEU A 392 6.82 -16.30 19.21
C LEU A 392 7.55 -15.79 20.46
N PRO A 393 8.77 -16.28 20.75
CA PRO A 393 9.59 -15.75 21.82
C PRO A 393 9.87 -14.25 21.63
N ASN A 394 9.82 -13.49 22.72
CA ASN A 394 10.00 -12.03 22.77
C ASN A 394 8.86 -11.19 22.17
N ASN A 395 7.74 -11.83 21.78
CA ASN A 395 6.47 -11.15 21.56
C ASN A 395 5.57 -11.31 22.80
N PHE A 396 4.43 -10.63 22.80
CA PHE A 396 3.43 -10.79 23.86
C PHE A 396 2.78 -12.17 23.79
N GLU A 397 2.38 -12.67 24.96
CA GLU A 397 1.87 -14.03 25.12
C GLU A 397 0.68 -14.31 24.17
N ASN A 398 0.74 -15.43 23.45
CA ASN A 398 -0.30 -15.95 22.56
C ASN A 398 -0.70 -15.02 21.39
N THR A 399 0.07 -13.97 21.12
CA THR A 399 -0.15 -13.10 19.96
C THR A 399 0.34 -13.75 18.66
N SER A 400 -0.18 -13.30 17.51
CA SER A 400 0.27 -13.74 16.18
C SER A 400 0.67 -12.58 15.30
N GLU A 401 1.74 -12.78 14.53
CA GLU A 401 2.20 -11.80 13.54
C GLU A 401 1.43 -11.89 12.21
N CYS A 402 0.83 -13.04 11.88
CA CYS A 402 0.37 -13.34 10.51
C CYS A 402 -1.12 -13.64 10.40
N PHE A 403 -1.71 -14.24 11.43
CA PHE A 403 -3.08 -14.76 11.38
C PHE A 403 -3.86 -14.22 12.57
N GLY A 404 -4.95 -13.52 12.28
CA GLY A 404 -5.72 -12.76 13.26
C GLY A 404 -7.21 -13.01 13.18
N THR A 405 -7.89 -12.72 14.28
CA THR A 405 -9.35 -12.79 14.37
C THR A 405 -9.87 -11.48 14.94
N LEU A 406 -10.89 -10.91 14.31
CA LEU A 406 -11.73 -9.85 14.88
C LEU A 406 -13.05 -10.50 15.28
N ARG A 407 -13.26 -10.70 16.59
CA ARG A 407 -14.52 -11.24 17.12
C ARG A 407 -15.32 -10.12 17.78
N TYR A 408 -16.53 -9.88 17.29
CA TYR A 408 -17.41 -8.82 17.79
C TYR A 408 -18.80 -9.38 18.09
N GLY A 409 -18.98 -9.90 19.31
CA GLY A 409 -20.20 -10.64 19.64
C GLY A 409 -20.33 -11.94 18.87
N ASN A 410 -21.58 -12.38 18.72
CA ASN A 410 -21.99 -13.40 17.76
C ASN A 410 -22.34 -12.81 16.38
N LEU A 411 -22.09 -11.52 16.16
CA LEU A 411 -22.41 -10.85 14.90
C LEU A 411 -21.35 -11.16 13.84
N VAL A 412 -20.07 -10.91 14.15
CA VAL A 412 -18.97 -10.99 13.17
C VAL A 412 -17.79 -11.77 13.70
N GLU A 413 -17.27 -12.64 12.83
CA GLU A 413 -15.90 -13.13 12.86
C GLU A 413 -15.14 -12.68 11.61
N GLY A 414 -14.19 -11.77 11.78
CA GLY A 414 -13.24 -11.38 10.73
C GLY A 414 -12.00 -12.28 10.76
N LEU A 415 -11.68 -12.92 9.64
CA LEU A 415 -10.51 -13.79 9.46
C LEU A 415 -9.42 -13.00 8.70
N LEU A 416 -8.34 -12.63 9.40
CA LEU A 416 -7.23 -11.85 8.85
C LEU A 416 -6.03 -12.76 8.59
N TYR A 417 -5.49 -12.75 7.37
CA TYR A 417 -4.39 -13.65 7.01
C TYR A 417 -3.37 -13.03 6.04
N ASP A 418 -2.09 -13.08 6.44
CA ASP A 418 -0.93 -12.79 5.59
C ASP A 418 -0.79 -13.89 4.52
N VAL A 419 -0.58 -13.48 3.28
CA VAL A 419 -0.39 -14.38 2.12
C VAL A 419 1.04 -14.34 1.57
N ARG A 420 1.90 -13.42 2.01
CA ARG A 420 3.24 -13.22 1.44
C ARG A 420 4.31 -14.02 2.15
N ARG A 421 4.23 -14.10 3.48
CA ARG A 421 5.33 -14.62 4.32
C ARG A 421 5.69 -16.06 3.99
N TYR A 422 4.67 -16.86 3.69
CA TYR A 422 4.79 -18.30 3.52
C TYR A 422 4.42 -18.77 2.12
N VAL A 423 4.39 -17.86 1.14
CA VAL A 423 4.12 -18.28 -0.24
C VAL A 423 5.17 -19.29 -0.69
N THR A 424 4.70 -20.37 -1.29
CA THR A 424 5.52 -21.46 -1.82
C THR A 424 5.32 -21.58 -3.32
N GLY A 425 6.35 -22.07 -4.01
CA GLY A 425 6.31 -22.39 -5.43
C GLY A 425 7.58 -23.11 -5.86
N ASP A 426 7.46 -23.99 -6.86
CA ASP A 426 8.64 -24.45 -7.60
C ASP A 426 8.83 -23.49 -8.79
N TYR A 427 9.57 -22.42 -8.52
CA TYR A 427 9.81 -21.36 -9.51
C TYR A 427 10.79 -21.78 -10.63
N LEU A 428 11.31 -23.01 -10.58
CA LEU A 428 12.17 -23.60 -11.61
C LEU A 428 11.45 -24.72 -12.40
N ASN A 429 10.42 -25.37 -11.84
CA ASN A 429 9.51 -26.28 -12.55
C ASN A 429 8.04 -25.87 -12.37
N VAL A 430 7.53 -25.12 -13.34
CA VAL A 430 6.21 -24.47 -13.34
C VAL A 430 5.09 -25.50 -13.49
N SER A 431 4.73 -26.23 -12.42
CA SER A 431 3.51 -27.07 -12.28
C SER A 431 3.39 -27.71 -10.88
N ALA A 432 3.93 -27.10 -9.81
CA ALA A 432 3.78 -27.66 -8.48
C ALA A 432 2.34 -27.44 -7.98
N VAL A 433 1.49 -28.48 -8.07
CA VAL A 433 0.10 -28.47 -7.56
C VAL A 433 0.04 -28.15 -6.05
N ASN A 434 1.14 -28.35 -5.32
CA ASN A 434 1.24 -28.12 -3.87
C ASN A 434 1.73 -26.72 -3.49
N ALA A 435 1.92 -25.81 -4.45
CA ALA A 435 2.21 -24.42 -4.16
C ALA A 435 1.03 -23.74 -3.47
N SER A 436 1.29 -22.85 -2.52
CA SER A 436 0.26 -22.17 -1.72
C SER A 436 0.72 -20.79 -1.30
N PHE A 437 -0.22 -19.88 -1.09
CA PHE A 437 0.03 -18.57 -0.47
C PHE A 437 0.02 -18.68 1.05
N ILE A 438 -0.93 -19.43 1.60
CA ILE A 438 -1.03 -19.69 3.04
C ILE A 438 -0.68 -21.15 3.36
N PRO A 439 -0.07 -21.43 4.53
CA PRO A 439 0.23 -22.79 4.97
C PRO A 439 -1.03 -23.63 5.18
N ASP A 440 -0.94 -24.95 5.00
CA ASP A 440 -2.07 -25.89 5.15
C ASP A 440 -2.82 -25.74 6.48
N LYS A 441 -2.11 -25.48 7.58
CA LYS A 441 -2.74 -25.24 8.90
C LYS A 441 -3.60 -23.98 8.92
N ALA A 442 -3.15 -22.92 8.26
CA ALA A 442 -3.90 -21.68 8.15
C ALA A 442 -5.12 -21.88 7.25
N GLU A 443 -4.97 -22.57 6.11
CA GLU A 443 -6.11 -22.92 5.25
C GLU A 443 -7.13 -23.80 5.99
N GLN A 444 -6.67 -24.81 6.73
CA GLN A 444 -7.54 -25.67 7.53
C GLN A 444 -8.25 -24.89 8.63
N TRP A 445 -7.58 -23.91 9.24
CA TRP A 445 -8.22 -23.00 10.19
C TRP A 445 -9.34 -22.19 9.51
N LEU A 446 -9.09 -21.56 8.36
CA LEU A 446 -10.11 -20.84 7.60
C LEU A 446 -11.32 -21.75 7.28
N LYS A 447 -11.06 -22.97 6.79
CA LYS A 447 -12.09 -23.99 6.54
C LYS A 447 -12.91 -24.27 7.79
N ASN A 448 -12.26 -24.59 8.91
CA ASN A 448 -12.94 -24.93 10.15
C ASN A 448 -13.80 -23.79 10.69
N ARG A 449 -13.38 -22.53 10.48
CA ARG A 449 -14.18 -21.36 10.90
C ARG A 449 -15.41 -21.19 10.02
N MET A 450 -15.25 -21.25 8.71
CA MET A 450 -16.38 -21.21 7.77
C MET A 450 -17.37 -22.37 7.99
N GLU A 451 -16.91 -23.57 8.35
CA GLU A 451 -17.80 -24.70 8.68
C GLU A 451 -18.47 -24.60 10.06
N SER A 452 -17.99 -23.72 10.95
CA SER A 452 -18.53 -23.63 12.32
C SER A 452 -19.76 -22.75 12.44
N GLU A 453 -19.83 -21.69 11.63
CA GLU A 453 -20.98 -20.79 11.49
C GLU A 453 -21.58 -20.32 12.83
N ASP A 454 -20.72 -20.07 13.83
CA ASP A 454 -21.11 -19.60 15.15
C ASP A 454 -21.30 -18.07 15.22
N THR A 455 -21.37 -17.41 14.05
CA THR A 455 -21.64 -15.99 13.86
C THR A 455 -22.60 -15.76 12.71
N ASP A 456 -23.23 -14.60 12.69
CA ASP A 456 -24.06 -14.19 11.56
C ASP A 456 -23.23 -13.89 10.29
N TYR A 457 -22.00 -13.40 10.45
CA TYR A 457 -21.10 -13.04 9.35
C TYR A 457 -19.68 -13.55 9.56
N ILE A 458 -19.13 -14.16 8.49
CA ILE A 458 -17.71 -14.52 8.41
C ILE A 458 -17.06 -13.68 7.32
N ILE A 459 -16.15 -12.78 7.70
CA ILE A 459 -15.52 -11.83 6.79
C ILE A 459 -14.07 -12.25 6.55
N ASN A 460 -13.75 -12.63 5.32
CA ASN A 460 -12.39 -12.93 4.89
C ASN A 460 -11.65 -11.63 4.54
N ILE A 461 -10.55 -11.35 5.23
CA ILE A 461 -9.76 -10.13 5.05
C ILE A 461 -8.38 -10.53 4.54
N SER A 462 -8.09 -10.14 3.30
CA SER A 462 -6.87 -10.55 2.60
C SER A 462 -6.12 -9.33 2.03
N PRO A 463 -4.79 -9.34 2.01
CA PRO A 463 -4.03 -8.32 1.30
C PRO A 463 -4.27 -8.37 -0.21
N ILE A 464 -4.52 -9.55 -0.79
CA ILE A 464 -4.71 -9.69 -2.24
C ILE A 464 -6.16 -9.88 -2.65
N SER A 465 -6.44 -9.46 -3.88
CA SER A 465 -7.75 -9.44 -4.51
C SER A 465 -8.37 -10.83 -4.68
N TYR A 466 -9.62 -11.00 -4.24
CA TYR A 466 -10.53 -12.04 -4.71
C TYR A 466 -11.50 -11.42 -5.72
N GLY A 467 -11.36 -11.70 -7.01
CA GLY A 467 -12.30 -11.28 -8.05
C GLY A 467 -11.78 -10.27 -9.06
N TRP A 468 -10.61 -9.65 -8.84
CA TRP A 468 -10.01 -8.71 -9.81
C TRP A 468 -8.50 -8.93 -9.97
N SER A 469 -7.99 -8.71 -11.18
CA SER A 469 -6.57 -8.78 -11.52
C SER A 469 -6.16 -7.58 -12.38
N ALA A 470 -4.85 -7.28 -12.36
CA ALA A 470 -4.18 -6.42 -13.32
C ALA A 470 -3.00 -7.17 -14.01
N GLY A 471 -3.04 -8.50 -14.01
CA GLY A 471 -2.00 -9.36 -14.56
C GLY A 471 -0.69 -9.36 -13.75
N LYS A 472 -0.74 -8.95 -12.48
CA LYS A 472 0.44 -8.87 -11.59
C LYS A 472 0.92 -10.23 -11.13
N TRP A 473 2.23 -10.40 -10.93
CA TRP A 473 2.76 -11.59 -10.26
C TRP A 473 2.31 -11.63 -8.80
N LEU A 474 2.46 -12.79 -8.14
CA LEU A 474 1.94 -13.01 -6.78
C LEU A 474 0.44 -12.62 -6.63
N SER A 475 -0.34 -12.95 -7.65
CA SER A 475 -1.79 -12.98 -7.60
C SER A 475 -2.26 -14.43 -7.67
N TRP A 476 -3.49 -14.70 -7.22
CA TRP A 476 -4.13 -16.00 -7.40
C TRP A 476 -4.17 -16.43 -8.86
N TYR A 477 -4.24 -15.48 -9.80
CA TYR A 477 -4.64 -15.73 -11.18
C TYR A 477 -3.46 -15.89 -12.15
N PRO A 478 -3.57 -16.81 -13.13
CA PRO A 478 -2.53 -17.05 -14.15
C PRO A 478 -2.47 -15.96 -15.21
N ASP A 479 -3.42 -15.04 -15.23
CA ASP A 479 -3.53 -14.03 -16.28
C ASP A 479 -2.35 -13.04 -16.30
N VAL A 480 -2.04 -12.59 -17.50
CA VAL A 480 -1.12 -11.49 -17.75
C VAL A 480 -1.79 -10.42 -18.59
N LYS A 481 -1.25 -9.21 -18.52
CA LYS A 481 -1.68 -8.10 -19.38
C LYS A 481 -1.15 -8.30 -20.80
N THR A 482 -2.04 -8.20 -21.79
CA THR A 482 -1.74 -8.12 -23.21
C THR A 482 -2.46 -6.93 -23.85
N LYS A 483 -2.47 -6.86 -25.19
CA LYS A 483 -3.33 -5.97 -25.97
C LYS A 483 -4.21 -6.77 -26.93
N ILE A 484 -5.52 -6.59 -26.84
CA ILE A 484 -6.50 -7.14 -27.79
C ILE A 484 -7.10 -5.97 -28.56
N ASN A 485 -7.00 -5.98 -29.89
CA ASN A 485 -7.44 -4.87 -30.75
C ASN A 485 -6.88 -3.49 -30.34
N GLY A 486 -5.64 -3.46 -29.85
CA GLY A 486 -4.95 -2.25 -29.40
C GLY A 486 -5.28 -1.80 -27.97
N GLN A 487 -6.27 -2.41 -27.31
CA GLN A 487 -6.67 -2.09 -25.94
C GLN A 487 -6.03 -3.04 -24.93
N PRO A 488 -5.60 -2.56 -23.74
CA PRO A 488 -5.16 -3.42 -22.65
C PRO A 488 -6.23 -4.46 -22.29
N ALA A 489 -5.83 -5.71 -22.12
CA ALA A 489 -6.72 -6.80 -21.72
C ALA A 489 -5.94 -7.86 -20.94
N LEU A 490 -6.65 -8.68 -20.16
CA LEU A 490 -6.10 -9.86 -19.51
C LEU A 490 -6.18 -11.08 -20.45
N THR A 491 -5.18 -11.95 -20.41
CA THR A 491 -5.16 -13.22 -21.15
C THR A 491 -4.41 -14.29 -20.37
N THR A 492 -4.81 -15.54 -20.56
CA THR A 492 -4.11 -16.75 -20.10
C THR A 492 -3.40 -17.48 -21.25
N ASP A 493 -3.47 -16.96 -22.49
CA ASP A 493 -2.77 -17.52 -23.65
C ASP A 493 -1.24 -17.36 -23.57
N ILE A 494 -0.77 -16.53 -22.64
CA ILE A 494 0.64 -16.29 -22.36
C ILE A 494 0.93 -16.81 -20.96
N GLU A 495 1.91 -17.70 -20.85
CA GLU A 495 2.35 -18.22 -19.57
C GLU A 495 2.93 -17.10 -18.69
N LYS A 496 2.42 -17.02 -17.47
CA LYS A 496 2.89 -16.09 -16.45
C LYS A 496 4.12 -16.64 -15.76
N TYR A 497 5.26 -16.01 -16.00
CA TYR A 497 6.53 -16.42 -15.43
C TYR A 497 6.45 -16.59 -13.90
N ALA A 498 6.95 -17.73 -13.42
CA ALA A 498 7.00 -18.11 -11.99
C ALA A 498 5.66 -18.11 -11.24
N TRP A 499 4.52 -18.08 -11.94
CA TRP A 499 3.21 -18.32 -11.32
C TRP A 499 2.99 -19.81 -11.05
N GLN A 500 2.14 -20.16 -10.08
CA GLN A 500 1.89 -21.54 -9.68
C GLN A 500 0.40 -21.88 -9.67
N GLU A 501 0.03 -23.00 -10.30
CA GLU A 501 -1.36 -23.48 -10.36
C GLU A 501 -1.95 -23.76 -8.97
N GLY A 502 -1.11 -24.21 -8.02
CA GLY A 502 -1.52 -24.44 -6.64
C GLY A 502 -2.12 -23.20 -5.96
N TRP A 503 -1.69 -22.00 -6.35
CA TRP A 503 -2.24 -20.74 -5.84
C TRP A 503 -3.71 -20.58 -6.21
N PHE A 504 -4.07 -20.74 -7.48
CA PHE A 504 -5.46 -20.67 -7.92
C PHE A 504 -6.31 -21.80 -7.33
N LYS A 505 -5.74 -23.00 -7.18
CA LYS A 505 -6.41 -24.11 -6.50
C LYS A 505 -6.70 -23.79 -5.03
N GLN A 506 -5.79 -23.12 -4.32
CA GLN A 506 -6.02 -22.68 -2.94
C GLN A 506 -7.11 -21.61 -2.86
N HIS A 507 -7.07 -20.61 -3.74
CA HIS A 507 -8.14 -19.62 -3.91
C HIS A 507 -9.51 -20.29 -4.09
N ASN A 508 -9.61 -21.26 -5.00
CA ASN A 508 -10.85 -21.96 -5.29
C ASN A 508 -11.34 -22.81 -4.11
N ARG A 509 -10.44 -23.42 -3.34
CA ARG A 509 -10.81 -24.13 -2.11
C ARG A 509 -11.39 -23.18 -1.06
N ILE A 510 -10.77 -22.00 -0.86
CA ILE A 510 -11.25 -20.99 0.08
C ILE A 510 -12.62 -20.45 -0.33
N LEU A 511 -12.81 -20.09 -1.61
CA LEU A 511 -14.13 -19.70 -2.13
C LEU A 511 -15.17 -20.79 -1.95
N ASN A 512 -14.81 -22.05 -2.19
CA ASN A 512 -15.72 -23.17 -2.01
C ASN A 512 -16.10 -23.38 -0.53
N TYR A 513 -15.18 -23.17 0.43
CA TYR A 513 -15.55 -23.21 1.85
C TYR A 513 -16.58 -22.13 2.18
N SER A 514 -16.40 -20.93 1.63
CA SER A 514 -17.32 -19.80 1.79
C SER A 514 -18.70 -20.10 1.22
N TYR A 515 -18.75 -20.61 -0.01
CA TYR A 515 -19.98 -20.96 -0.71
C TYR A 515 -20.81 -22.05 0.00
N ASN A 516 -20.16 -22.98 0.69
CA ASN A 516 -20.83 -24.10 1.36
C ASN A 516 -21.36 -23.75 2.77
N MET A 517 -21.23 -22.50 3.22
CA MET A 517 -21.84 -22.06 4.48
C MET A 517 -23.37 -22.00 4.34
N GLU A 518 -24.11 -22.41 5.39
CA GLU A 518 -25.57 -22.51 5.34
C GLU A 518 -26.30 -21.43 6.18
N ASN A 519 -25.67 -20.90 7.23
CA ASN A 519 -26.26 -20.06 8.28
C ASN A 519 -25.54 -18.73 8.51
N ALA A 520 -24.30 -18.63 8.04
CA ALA A 520 -23.49 -17.41 8.07
C ALA A 520 -23.36 -16.82 6.65
N THR A 521 -23.30 -15.50 6.56
CA THR A 521 -23.07 -14.78 5.31
C THR A 521 -21.61 -14.38 5.19
N ASP A 522 -21.03 -14.55 4.00
CA ASP A 522 -19.65 -14.18 3.73
C ASP A 522 -19.48 -12.75 3.21
N LEU A 523 -18.23 -12.28 3.30
CA LEU A 523 -17.73 -11.13 2.55
C LEU A 523 -16.21 -11.22 2.45
N PHE A 524 -15.66 -10.95 1.27
CA PHE A 524 -14.23 -10.75 1.07
C PHE A 524 -13.90 -9.26 1.03
N LEU A 525 -13.00 -8.81 1.90
CA LEU A 525 -12.42 -7.46 1.92
C LEU A 525 -10.93 -7.53 1.58
N CYS A 526 -10.57 -7.00 0.41
CA CYS A 526 -9.27 -7.21 -0.21
C CYS A 526 -8.50 -5.91 -0.48
N GLY A 527 -7.16 -5.97 -0.48
CA GLY A 527 -6.24 -4.84 -0.72
C GLY A 527 -5.47 -4.87 -2.04
N ASP A 528 -4.23 -4.38 -2.01
CA ASP A 528 -3.17 -4.44 -3.05
C ASP A 528 -3.43 -3.63 -4.34
N MET A 529 -4.57 -3.82 -4.99
CA MET A 529 -4.82 -3.35 -6.36
C MET A 529 -4.98 -1.82 -6.50
N HIS A 530 -4.85 -1.03 -5.42
CA HIS A 530 -4.98 0.44 -5.41
C HIS A 530 -6.25 1.01 -6.07
N THR A 531 -7.33 0.24 -6.09
CA THR A 531 -8.60 0.62 -6.70
C THR A 531 -9.76 0.14 -5.83
N GLN A 532 -10.92 0.76 -6.01
CA GLN A 532 -12.16 0.37 -5.36
C GLN A 532 -13.02 -0.43 -6.32
N THR A 533 -13.47 -1.60 -5.90
CA THR A 533 -14.40 -2.45 -6.66
C THR A 533 -15.36 -3.14 -5.71
N ALA A 534 -16.51 -3.56 -6.23
CA ALA A 534 -17.46 -4.40 -5.53
C ALA A 534 -18.21 -5.28 -6.51
N GLY A 535 -18.57 -6.48 -6.10
CA GLY A 535 -19.34 -7.38 -6.95
C GLY A 535 -19.50 -8.75 -6.35
N PHE A 536 -20.03 -9.64 -7.17
CA PHE A 536 -20.37 -11.01 -6.80
C PHE A 536 -19.68 -12.00 -7.73
N ILE A 537 -18.85 -12.87 -7.18
CA ILE A 537 -18.18 -13.95 -7.92
C ILE A 537 -19.24 -15.03 -8.20
N LYS A 538 -19.53 -15.26 -9.49
CA LYS A 538 -20.50 -16.25 -9.97
C LYS A 538 -19.83 -17.57 -10.33
N GLU A 539 -18.62 -17.52 -10.87
CA GLU A 539 -17.87 -18.71 -11.30
C GLU A 539 -16.37 -18.50 -11.07
N SER A 540 -15.64 -19.58 -10.77
CA SER A 540 -14.17 -19.58 -10.64
C SER A 540 -13.61 -20.94 -11.09
N GLY A 541 -13.01 -20.97 -12.28
CA GLY A 541 -12.64 -22.22 -12.93
C GLY A 541 -13.87 -23.13 -13.13
N ASP A 542 -13.84 -24.34 -12.58
CA ASP A 542 -14.96 -25.29 -12.66
C ASP A 542 -16.03 -25.10 -11.56
N LEU A 543 -15.83 -24.15 -10.63
CA LEU A 543 -16.78 -23.88 -9.55
C LEU A 543 -17.89 -22.92 -10.01
N ASN A 544 -19.13 -23.24 -9.64
CA ASN A 544 -20.30 -22.42 -9.96
C ASN A 544 -21.03 -22.02 -8.67
N PHE A 545 -21.15 -20.71 -8.48
CA PHE A 545 -21.77 -20.05 -7.33
C PHE A 545 -23.02 -19.25 -7.74
N THR A 546 -23.58 -19.49 -8.92
CA THR A 546 -24.67 -18.65 -9.48
C THR A 546 -25.89 -18.57 -8.57
N ASP A 547 -26.17 -19.65 -7.84
CA ASP A 547 -27.31 -19.74 -6.91
C ASP A 547 -27.07 -19.00 -5.57
N ASN A 548 -25.80 -18.87 -5.16
CA ASN A 548 -25.40 -18.07 -3.99
C ASN A 548 -24.03 -17.41 -4.24
N PRO A 549 -23.98 -16.29 -4.98
CA PRO A 549 -22.73 -15.68 -5.40
C PRO A 549 -21.91 -15.12 -4.25
N VAL A 550 -20.59 -15.30 -4.30
CA VAL A 550 -19.68 -14.84 -3.24
C VAL A 550 -19.41 -13.33 -3.36
N PRO A 551 -19.78 -12.48 -2.39
CA PRO A 551 -19.52 -11.04 -2.42
C PRO A 551 -18.05 -10.73 -2.12
N SER A 552 -17.48 -9.83 -2.91
CA SER A 552 -16.09 -9.39 -2.76
C SER A 552 -15.92 -7.90 -3.04
N VAL A 553 -15.00 -7.27 -2.31
CA VAL A 553 -14.72 -5.83 -2.35
C VAL A 553 -13.22 -5.57 -2.35
N LEU A 554 -12.73 -4.75 -3.28
CA LEU A 554 -11.46 -4.06 -3.13
C LEU A 554 -11.68 -2.73 -2.44
N VAL A 555 -11.00 -2.52 -1.30
CA VAL A 555 -11.30 -1.42 -0.37
C VAL A 555 -10.72 -0.07 -0.79
N GLY A 556 -9.84 -0.06 -1.79
CA GLY A 556 -9.13 1.14 -2.23
C GLY A 556 -7.92 1.50 -1.38
N SER A 557 -6.99 2.23 -2.01
CA SER A 557 -5.74 2.64 -1.36
C SER A 557 -5.88 4.00 -0.68
N LEU A 558 -5.43 4.12 0.57
CA LEU A 558 -5.39 5.41 1.27
C LEU A 558 -4.26 6.32 0.74
N GLY A 559 -3.27 5.78 0.02
CA GLY A 559 -2.01 6.44 -0.32
C GLY A 559 -1.65 6.48 -1.81
N ALA A 560 -2.35 5.76 -2.69
CA ALA A 560 -2.05 5.70 -4.12
C ALA A 560 -2.16 7.06 -4.81
N ASN A 561 -1.41 7.27 -5.89
CA ASN A 561 -1.56 8.44 -6.75
C ASN A 561 -0.93 8.22 -8.13
N GLY A 562 -1.59 8.74 -9.17
CA GLY A 562 -1.06 8.76 -10.53
C GLY A 562 -0.59 7.39 -11.02
N GLY A 563 0.72 7.22 -11.15
CA GLY A 563 1.33 5.98 -11.62
C GLY A 563 1.24 4.79 -10.66
N SER A 564 0.78 4.97 -9.42
CA SER A 564 0.52 3.86 -8.49
C SER A 564 -0.78 3.13 -8.80
N TYR A 565 -1.74 3.75 -9.51
CA TYR A 565 -2.98 3.07 -9.89
C TYR A 565 -2.72 2.01 -10.98
N PRO A 566 -3.52 0.93 -11.05
CA PRO A 566 -3.38 -0.10 -12.08
C PRO A 566 -3.39 0.44 -13.52
N SER A 567 -4.31 1.37 -13.84
CA SER A 567 -4.37 1.96 -15.19
C SER A 567 -3.16 2.85 -15.50
N GLY A 568 -2.46 3.29 -14.47
CA GLY A 568 -1.28 4.14 -14.53
C GLY A 568 0.05 3.37 -14.54
N GLY A 569 1.13 4.12 -14.76
CA GLY A 569 2.50 3.69 -14.47
C GLY A 569 2.91 2.37 -15.14
N LEU A 570 3.39 1.42 -14.33
CA LEU A 570 3.99 0.16 -14.77
C LEU A 570 2.95 -0.89 -15.22
N ARG A 571 1.74 -0.84 -14.66
CA ARG A 571 0.67 -1.80 -14.93
C ARG A 571 -0.04 -1.43 -16.24
N GLY A 572 -0.58 -0.23 -16.36
CA GLY A 572 -1.19 0.25 -17.61
C GLY A 572 -2.47 -0.49 -18.03
N ILE A 573 -3.21 -1.06 -17.07
CA ILE A 573 -4.51 -1.70 -17.25
C ILE A 573 -5.33 -1.50 -15.97
N GLU A 574 -6.60 -1.12 -16.09
CA GLU A 574 -7.52 -1.07 -14.94
C GLU A 574 -7.69 -2.48 -14.35
N ALA A 575 -8.00 -2.56 -13.06
CA ALA A 575 -8.34 -3.86 -12.49
C ALA A 575 -9.62 -4.40 -13.15
N ALA A 576 -9.61 -5.67 -13.53
CA ALA A 576 -10.73 -6.31 -14.20
C ALA A 576 -10.92 -7.74 -13.67
N PRO A 577 -12.12 -8.32 -13.81
CA PRO A 577 -12.33 -9.73 -13.52
C PRO A 577 -11.28 -10.61 -14.24
N PRO A 578 -10.62 -11.54 -13.52
CA PRO A 578 -9.67 -12.48 -14.12
C PRO A 578 -10.32 -13.33 -15.21
N VAL A 579 -9.52 -13.80 -16.17
CA VAL A 579 -10.02 -14.57 -17.33
C VAL A 579 -10.81 -15.83 -16.90
N ASP A 580 -10.37 -16.49 -15.84
CA ASP A 580 -10.96 -17.73 -15.35
C ASP A 580 -12.07 -17.52 -14.29
N LEU A 581 -12.50 -16.27 -14.07
CA LEU A 581 -13.58 -15.90 -13.17
C LEU A 581 -14.73 -15.23 -13.95
N ILE A 582 -15.96 -15.46 -13.48
CA ILE A 582 -17.10 -14.62 -13.84
C ILE A 582 -17.49 -13.84 -12.59
N VAL A 583 -17.35 -12.52 -12.66
CA VAL A 583 -17.75 -11.60 -11.60
C VAL A 583 -18.83 -10.67 -12.13
N GLU A 584 -19.95 -10.63 -11.42
CA GLU A 584 -20.98 -9.60 -11.62
C GLU A 584 -20.54 -8.35 -10.87
N GLU A 585 -19.92 -7.41 -11.58
CA GLU A 585 -19.44 -6.15 -11.00
C GLU A 585 -20.61 -5.21 -10.69
N ASP A 586 -20.73 -4.83 -9.42
CA ASP A 586 -21.63 -3.78 -8.95
C ASP A 586 -20.94 -2.40 -8.98
N LEU A 587 -19.64 -2.39 -8.65
CA LEU A 587 -18.72 -1.27 -8.85
C LEU A 587 -17.48 -1.76 -9.61
N PRO A 588 -17.31 -1.38 -10.89
CA PRO A 588 -16.07 -1.63 -11.61
C PRO A 588 -14.93 -0.78 -11.05
N SER A 589 -13.69 -1.06 -11.48
CA SER A 589 -12.48 -0.38 -10.99
C SER A 589 -12.61 1.15 -10.92
N TYR A 590 -12.61 1.67 -9.69
CA TYR A 590 -12.64 3.09 -9.39
C TYR A 590 -11.32 3.54 -8.76
N GLU A 591 -10.48 4.18 -9.58
CA GLU A 591 -9.13 4.59 -9.20
C GLU A 591 -9.10 5.98 -8.57
N LYS A 592 -9.55 6.03 -7.32
CA LYS A 592 -9.31 7.15 -6.40
C LYS A 592 -8.82 6.61 -5.07
N SER A 593 -8.08 7.47 -4.36
CA SER A 593 -7.52 7.10 -3.07
C SER A 593 -8.54 7.38 -1.97
N GLY A 594 -8.66 6.45 -1.03
CA GLY A 594 -9.66 6.56 0.01
C GLY A 594 -9.79 5.28 0.83
N PHE A 595 -11.01 5.02 1.27
CA PHE A 595 -11.34 3.97 2.22
C PHE A 595 -12.81 3.56 2.05
N VAL A 596 -13.19 2.45 2.66
CA VAL A 596 -14.60 2.06 2.81
C VAL A 596 -15.04 2.14 4.26
N VAL A 597 -16.31 2.48 4.46
CA VAL A 597 -17.01 2.32 5.74
C VAL A 597 -17.95 1.13 5.61
N VAL A 598 -17.74 0.12 6.44
CA VAL A 598 -18.53 -1.12 6.45
C VAL A 598 -19.41 -1.11 7.69
N ASP A 599 -20.71 -0.98 7.49
CA ASP A 599 -21.72 -1.09 8.53
C ASP A 599 -22.35 -2.49 8.49
N ILE A 600 -22.21 -3.24 9.57
CA ILE A 600 -22.68 -4.63 9.67
C ILE A 600 -23.81 -4.66 10.70
N PHE A 601 -24.99 -5.06 10.27
CA PHE A 601 -26.19 -5.24 11.10
C PHE A 601 -26.65 -6.69 11.05
N LYS A 602 -27.50 -7.12 11.98
CA LYS A 602 -28.08 -8.48 11.98
C LYS A 602 -28.74 -8.91 10.66
N SER A 603 -29.18 -7.97 9.82
CA SER A 603 -29.89 -8.24 8.57
C SER A 603 -29.08 -8.02 7.29
N ASN A 604 -28.04 -7.19 7.31
CA ASN A 604 -27.21 -6.93 6.13
C ASN A 604 -25.84 -6.34 6.49
N ILE A 605 -24.95 -6.35 5.51
CA ILE A 605 -23.75 -5.53 5.45
C ILE A 605 -23.95 -4.42 4.43
N THR A 606 -23.61 -3.18 4.79
CA THR A 606 -23.55 -2.04 3.87
C THR A 606 -22.12 -1.52 3.78
N VAL A 607 -21.57 -1.45 2.56
CA VAL A 607 -20.22 -0.94 2.27
C VAL A 607 -20.34 0.38 1.51
N ASN A 608 -19.91 1.48 2.13
CA ASN A 608 -19.90 2.81 1.54
C ASN A 608 -18.48 3.19 1.11
N PHE A 609 -18.32 3.62 -0.14
CA PHE A 609 -17.02 3.91 -0.74
C PHE A 609 -16.74 5.41 -0.78
N TYR A 610 -15.56 5.80 -0.26
CA TYR A 610 -15.09 7.18 -0.26
C TYR A 610 -13.79 7.26 -1.05
N GLY A 611 -13.69 8.24 -1.96
CA GLY A 611 -12.55 8.35 -2.85
C GLY A 611 -12.26 9.79 -3.26
N TRP A 612 -10.98 10.12 -3.28
CA TRP A 612 -10.43 11.42 -3.65
C TRP A 612 -9.16 11.23 -4.48
N ARG A 613 -8.92 12.08 -5.48
CA ARG A 613 -7.76 11.95 -6.37
C ARG A 613 -6.95 13.23 -6.47
N LEU A 614 -5.67 13.11 -6.08
CA LEU A 614 -4.69 14.18 -6.19
C LEU A 614 -4.55 14.66 -7.65
N SER A 615 -4.47 15.98 -7.82
CA SER A 615 -4.38 16.69 -9.11
C SER A 615 -5.67 16.74 -9.93
N ILE A 616 -6.74 16.06 -9.50
CA ILE A 616 -8.08 16.12 -10.13
C ILE A 616 -9.06 16.82 -9.19
N ASP A 617 -9.15 16.34 -7.96
CA ASP A 617 -10.09 16.84 -6.97
C ASP A 617 -9.42 17.92 -6.08
N PRO A 618 -10.12 19.03 -5.74
CA PRO A 618 -9.64 20.01 -4.77
C PRO A 618 -9.33 19.37 -3.40
N ILE A 619 -8.27 19.83 -2.73
CA ILE A 619 -7.85 19.27 -1.44
C ILE A 619 -8.92 19.49 -0.36
N GLU A 620 -9.64 20.61 -0.43
CA GLU A 620 -10.71 20.97 0.51
C GLU A 620 -11.90 20.01 0.43
N GLN A 621 -12.05 19.26 -0.67
CA GLN A 621 -13.12 18.26 -0.77
C GLN A 621 -12.90 17.07 0.16
N ILE A 622 -11.67 16.78 0.61
CA ILE A 622 -11.40 15.69 1.55
C ILE A 622 -12.27 15.84 2.82
N ASP A 623 -12.38 17.08 3.32
CA ASP A 623 -13.09 17.38 4.57
C ASP A 623 -14.62 17.17 4.43
N SER A 624 -15.14 17.14 3.20
CA SER A 624 -16.57 16.98 2.88
C SER A 624 -16.88 15.76 2.01
N LEU A 625 -15.98 14.75 2.00
CA LEU A 625 -16.19 13.53 1.22
C LEU A 625 -17.54 12.88 1.54
N THR A 626 -18.26 12.54 0.47
CA THR A 626 -19.49 11.76 0.50
C THR A 626 -19.24 10.42 -0.18
N SER A 627 -20.08 9.44 0.17
CA SER A 627 -20.01 8.14 -0.48
C SER A 627 -20.32 8.31 -1.97
N HIS A 628 -19.46 7.76 -2.84
CA HIS A 628 -19.73 7.75 -4.29
C HIS A 628 -20.40 6.46 -4.75
N HIS A 629 -20.41 5.42 -3.90
CA HIS A 629 -21.04 4.14 -4.16
C HIS A 629 -21.43 3.43 -2.87
N THR A 630 -22.49 2.63 -2.91
CA THR A 630 -22.93 1.80 -1.78
C THR A 630 -23.21 0.39 -2.28
N PHE A 631 -22.50 -0.59 -1.73
CA PHE A 631 -22.70 -2.01 -1.97
C PHE A 631 -23.38 -2.65 -0.77
N VAL A 632 -24.33 -3.56 -0.99
CA VAL A 632 -25.11 -4.18 0.09
C VAL A 632 -25.13 -5.69 -0.06
N VAL A 633 -24.77 -6.40 1.02
CA VAL A 633 -24.86 -7.86 1.13
C VAL A 633 -25.99 -8.19 2.10
N GLN A 634 -27.00 -8.94 1.64
CA GLN A 634 -28.10 -9.39 2.48
C GLN A 634 -27.73 -10.69 3.18
N ARG A 635 -28.29 -10.90 4.37
CA ARG A 635 -28.22 -12.21 5.03
C ARG A 635 -29.24 -13.20 4.47
#